data_AF-A0A7C9CFI7-F1
#
_entry.id   AF-A0A7C9CFI7-F1
#
_cell.length_a   1.000
_cell.length_b   1.000
_cell.length_c   1.000
_cell.angle_alpha   90.00
_cell.angle_beta   90.00
_cell.angle_gamma   90.00
#
_symmetry.space_group_name_H-M   'P 1'
#
loop_
_entity.id
_entity.type
_entity.pdbx_description
1 polymer ?
#
loop_
_entity_poly.entity_id
_entity_poly.type
_entity_poly.pdbx_seq_one_letter_code
_entity_poly.pdbx_strand_id
1 'polypeptide(L)'
;MLRSFWRTVDRFSLQHFKHIINELRGIKVVDKFNREAVVDILQSIVEIVSYGDKHDPSIFECFMELQVLAEFVRLLKISRNPRIQAAVLQYLSIMIQNLQSEQAICKRPCLMSRYMCFHSQSCTQDSRRVVH
;
A
#
# COMPACT_ATOMS: atom_id res chain seq x y z
N MET A 1 -14.71 14.99 -9.31
CA MET A 1 -13.99 15.90 -10.24
C MET A 1 -12.63 16.27 -9.65
N LEU A 2 -11.64 15.38 -9.68
CA LEU A 2 -10.27 15.66 -9.20
C LEU A 2 -9.20 15.04 -10.12
N ARG A 3 -9.49 14.92 -11.43
CA ARG A 3 -8.59 14.26 -12.40
C ARG A 3 -7.68 15.21 -13.18
N SER A 4 -7.76 16.53 -12.96
CA SER A 4 -7.23 17.51 -13.93
C SER A 4 -6.05 18.37 -13.47
N PHE A 5 -5.55 18.28 -12.23
CA PHE A 5 -4.50 19.21 -11.78
C PHE A 5 -3.04 18.70 -11.88
N TRP A 6 -2.81 17.41 -12.15
CA TRP A 6 -1.46 16.82 -11.99
C TRP A 6 -0.83 16.34 -13.31
N ARG A 7 -0.79 17.22 -14.32
CA ARG A 7 -0.36 16.90 -15.70
C ARG A 7 1.16 16.92 -15.97
N THR A 8 2.03 17.20 -14.98
CA THR A 8 3.48 17.40 -15.24
C THR A 8 4.41 16.47 -14.48
N VAL A 9 3.96 15.82 -13.41
CA VAL A 9 4.75 14.79 -12.72
C VAL A 9 4.37 13.44 -13.30
N ASP A 10 5.35 12.63 -13.68
CA ASP A 10 5.08 11.24 -14.05
C ASP A 10 4.46 10.53 -12.85
N ARG A 11 3.14 10.41 -12.90
CA ARG A 11 2.28 9.83 -11.86
C ARG A 11 2.62 8.38 -11.54
N PHE A 12 3.41 7.72 -12.37
CA PHE A 12 3.87 6.35 -12.17
C PHE A 12 5.37 6.25 -11.92
N SER A 13 6.04 7.37 -11.65
CA SER A 13 7.47 7.37 -11.34
C SER A 13 7.76 6.83 -9.94
N LEU A 14 8.92 6.20 -9.80
CA LEU A 14 9.46 5.72 -8.52
C LEU A 14 9.59 6.83 -7.47
N GLN A 15 9.95 8.05 -7.90
CA GLN A 15 10.08 9.21 -7.01
C GLN A 15 8.73 9.64 -6.45
N HIS A 16 7.70 9.70 -7.30
CA HIS A 16 6.35 10.02 -6.86
C HIS A 16 5.81 8.95 -5.91
N PHE A 17 6.08 7.68 -6.19
CA PHE A 17 5.71 6.58 -5.30
C PHE A 17 6.31 6.73 -3.90
N LYS A 18 7.61 7.01 -3.79
CA LYS A 18 8.29 7.27 -2.51
C LYS A 18 7.67 8.46 -1.77
N HIS A 19 7.32 9.51 -2.50
CA HIS A 19 6.67 10.68 -1.92
C HIS A 19 5.31 10.34 -1.30
N ILE A 20 4.42 9.66 -2.03
CA ILE A 20 3.09 9.27 -1.55
C ILE A 20 3.18 8.37 -0.31
N ILE A 21 4.12 7.43 -0.28
CA ILE A 21 4.33 6.57 0.91
C ILE A 21 4.79 7.40 2.12
N ASN A 22 5.65 8.39 1.91
CA ASN A 22 6.08 9.29 2.99
C ASN A 22 4.94 10.17 3.49
N GLU A 23 4.05 10.64 2.62
CA GLU A 23 2.83 11.33 3.03
C GLU A 23 1.94 10.43 3.90
N LEU A 24 1.71 9.18 3.46
CA LEU A 24 0.93 8.20 4.23
C LEU A 24 1.53 7.95 5.63
N ARG A 25 2.87 7.85 5.72
CA ARG A 25 3.61 7.67 6.99
C ARG A 25 3.52 8.86 7.93
N GLY A 26 3.36 10.06 7.39
CA GLY A 26 3.13 11.29 8.15
C GLY A 26 1.81 11.28 8.91
N ILE A 27 0.80 10.55 8.40
CA ILE A 27 -0.53 10.48 9.01
C ILE A 27 -0.49 9.59 10.25
N LYS A 28 -0.56 10.20 11.44
CA LYS A 28 -0.60 9.49 12.72
C LYS A 28 -2.01 9.19 13.22
N VAL A 29 -2.98 10.02 12.83
CA VAL A 29 -4.39 9.90 13.22
C VAL A 29 -5.26 10.15 12.00
N VAL A 30 -6.29 9.32 11.83
CA VAL A 30 -7.29 9.48 10.76
C VAL A 30 -8.56 10.05 11.36
N ASP A 31 -9.02 11.17 10.81
CA ASP A 31 -10.20 11.88 11.26
C ASP A 31 -11.13 12.25 10.09
N LYS A 32 -12.18 13.02 10.38
CA LYS A 32 -13.17 13.43 9.37
C LYS A 32 -12.63 14.43 8.35
N PHE A 33 -11.52 15.13 8.64
CA PHE A 33 -10.94 16.15 7.79
C PHE A 33 -9.94 15.56 6.80
N ASN A 34 -9.19 14.53 7.21
CA ASN A 34 -8.18 13.90 6.35
C ASN A 34 -8.62 12.59 5.68
N ARG A 35 -9.82 12.07 5.98
CA ARG A 35 -10.29 10.78 5.44
C ARG A 35 -10.27 10.68 3.91
N GLU A 36 -10.64 11.74 3.20
CA GLU A 36 -10.71 11.70 1.73
C GLU A 36 -9.28 11.69 1.16
N ALA A 37 -8.38 12.49 1.73
CA ALA A 37 -6.97 12.49 1.37
C ALA A 37 -6.30 11.12 1.59
N VAL A 38 -6.65 10.42 2.69
CA VAL A 38 -6.19 9.05 2.95
C VAL A 38 -6.64 8.10 1.83
N VAL A 39 -7.90 8.18 1.41
CA VAL A 39 -8.43 7.35 0.31
C VAL A 39 -7.73 7.66 -1.00
N ASP A 40 -7.50 8.93 -1.32
CA ASP A 40 -6.80 9.38 -2.53
C ASP A 40 -5.33 8.89 -2.56
N ILE A 41 -4.64 8.94 -1.42
CA ILE A 41 -3.29 8.40 -1.25
C ILE A 41 -3.29 6.88 -1.49
N LEU A 42 -4.20 6.15 -0.85
CA LEU A 42 -4.30 4.70 -1.01
C LEU A 42 -4.59 4.30 -2.46
N GLN A 43 -5.51 5.01 -3.12
CA GLN A 43 -5.82 4.77 -4.52
C GLN A 43 -4.58 5.01 -5.41
N SER A 44 -3.85 6.10 -5.16
CA SER A 44 -2.63 6.43 -5.90
C SER A 44 -1.57 5.34 -5.76
N ILE A 45 -1.39 4.79 -4.55
CA ILE A 45 -0.49 3.65 -4.29
C ILE A 45 -0.90 2.43 -5.12
N VAL A 46 -2.18 2.07 -5.11
CA VAL A 46 -2.67 0.91 -5.86
C VAL A 46 -2.52 1.10 -7.36
N GLU A 47 -2.83 2.29 -7.87
CA GLU A 47 -2.66 2.61 -9.29
C GLU A 47 -1.19 2.48 -9.71
N ILE A 48 -0.25 3.03 -8.93
CA ILE A 48 1.18 2.93 -9.23
C ILE A 48 1.68 1.48 -9.17
N VAL A 49 1.32 0.73 -8.14
CA VAL A 49 1.76 -0.67 -7.98
C VAL A 49 1.13 -1.57 -9.04
N SER A 50 -0.10 -1.29 -9.47
CA SER A 50 -0.81 -2.15 -10.44
C SER A 50 -0.51 -1.82 -11.90
N TYR A 51 -0.23 -0.55 -12.20
CA TYR A 51 0.00 -0.08 -13.57
C TYR A 51 1.44 0.38 -13.81
N GLY A 52 2.05 1.11 -12.87
CA GLY A 52 3.44 1.57 -12.99
C GLY A 52 4.43 0.41 -13.07
N ASP A 53 4.24 -0.63 -12.25
CA ASP A 53 5.07 -1.84 -12.23
C ASP A 53 5.08 -2.63 -13.56
N LYS A 54 4.09 -2.42 -14.42
CA LYS A 54 4.08 -2.99 -15.78
C LYS A 54 5.11 -2.32 -16.70
N HIS A 55 5.46 -1.08 -16.41
CA HIS A 55 6.37 -0.26 -17.19
C HIS A 55 7.76 -0.14 -16.55
N ASP A 56 7.83 -0.11 -15.22
CA ASP A 56 9.06 -0.03 -14.43
C ASP A 56 9.05 -1.05 -13.26
N PRO A 57 9.73 -2.20 -13.41
CA PRO A 57 9.79 -3.24 -12.38
C PRO A 57 10.42 -2.80 -11.05
N SER A 58 11.17 -1.69 -11.02
CA SER A 58 11.78 -1.16 -9.79
C SER A 58 10.74 -0.68 -8.77
N ILE A 59 9.51 -0.42 -9.23
CA ILE A 59 8.38 -0.04 -8.37
C ILE A 59 8.02 -1.18 -7.42
N PHE A 60 8.03 -2.44 -7.88
CA PHE A 60 7.77 -3.59 -7.02
C PHE A 60 8.87 -3.78 -5.96
N GLU A 61 10.13 -3.58 -6.33
CA GLU A 61 11.26 -3.64 -5.38
C GLU A 61 11.11 -2.55 -4.30
N CYS A 62 10.84 -1.32 -4.71
CA CYS A 62 10.59 -0.21 -3.79
C CYS A 62 9.36 -0.44 -2.90
N PHE A 63 8.30 -1.07 -3.42
CA PHE A 63 7.13 -1.46 -2.63
C PHE A 63 7.51 -2.41 -1.47
N MET A 64 8.38 -3.38 -1.75
CA MET A 64 8.89 -4.29 -0.71
C MET A 64 9.80 -3.56 0.27
N GLU A 65 10.73 -2.73 -0.22
CA GLU A 65 11.67 -1.96 0.62
C GLU A 65 10.95 -1.00 1.57
N LEU A 66 9.89 -0.34 1.09
CA LEU A 66 9.11 0.62 1.88
C LEU A 66 8.08 -0.04 2.80
N GLN A 67 8.02 -1.36 2.85
CA GLN A 67 7.10 -2.12 3.69
C GLN A 67 5.63 -1.68 3.55
N VAL A 68 5.15 -1.46 2.33
CA VAL A 68 3.84 -0.79 2.10
C VAL A 68 2.66 -1.52 2.74
N LEU A 69 2.68 -2.85 2.78
CA LEU A 69 1.64 -3.62 3.48
C LEU A 69 1.62 -3.36 5.00
N ALA A 70 2.79 -3.12 5.62
CA ALA A 70 2.85 -2.73 7.03
C ALA A 70 2.19 -1.37 7.26
N GLU A 71 2.37 -0.42 6.35
CA GLU A 71 1.69 0.88 6.41
C GLU A 71 0.18 0.74 6.30
N PHE A 72 -0.30 -0.18 5.46
CA PHE A 72 -1.75 -0.44 5.32
C PHE A 72 -2.31 -1.05 6.61
N VAL A 73 -1.61 -2.02 7.22
CA VAL A 73 -1.98 -2.57 8.53
C VAL A 73 -1.94 -1.50 9.62
N ARG A 74 -0.93 -0.62 9.63
CA ARG A 74 -0.85 0.52 10.55
C ARG A 74 -2.08 1.42 10.38
N LEU A 75 -2.48 1.70 9.14
CA LEU A 75 -3.65 2.53 8.85
C LEU A 75 -4.96 1.88 9.36
N LEU A 76 -5.09 0.55 9.26
CA LEU A 76 -6.21 -0.19 9.87
C LEU A 76 -6.26 -0.02 11.39
N LYS A 77 -5.09 -0.02 12.07
CA LYS A 77 -4.97 0.16 13.53
C LYS A 77 -5.32 1.59 13.98
N ILE A 78 -4.92 2.61 13.22
CA ILE A 78 -5.15 4.03 13.61
C ILE A 78 -6.48 4.60 13.12
N SER A 79 -7.12 3.98 12.12
CA SER A 79 -8.42 4.40 11.62
C SER A 79 -9.55 3.75 12.42
N ARG A 80 -10.50 4.55 12.89
CA ARG A 80 -11.78 4.08 13.46
C ARG A 80 -12.95 4.17 12.47
N ASN A 81 -12.69 4.60 11.24
CA ASN A 81 -13.72 4.78 10.23
C ASN A 81 -13.86 3.48 9.41
N PRO A 82 -15.01 2.79 9.49
CA PRO A 82 -15.19 1.50 8.81
C PRO A 82 -15.11 1.62 7.28
N ARG A 83 -15.43 2.77 6.69
CA ARG A 83 -15.29 2.98 5.23
C ARG A 83 -13.83 2.98 4.80
N ILE A 84 -12.97 3.63 5.59
CA ILE A 84 -11.53 3.68 5.30
C ILE A 84 -10.92 2.30 5.53
N GLN A 85 -11.31 1.60 6.60
CA GLN A 85 -10.86 0.24 6.84
C GLN A 85 -11.26 -0.70 5.70
N ALA A 86 -12.50 -0.61 5.21
CA ALA A 86 -12.95 -1.37 4.05
C ALA A 86 -12.16 -1.02 2.79
N ALA A 87 -11.88 0.26 2.53
CA ALA A 87 -11.06 0.67 1.39
C ALA A 87 -9.63 0.09 1.46
N VAL A 88 -8.99 0.15 2.64
CA VAL A 88 -7.67 -0.44 2.85
C VAL A 88 -7.69 -1.95 2.59
N LEU A 89 -8.68 -2.68 3.11
CA LEU A 89 -8.83 -4.11 2.88
C LEU A 89 -9.05 -4.44 1.40
N GLN A 90 -9.87 -3.65 0.71
CA GLN A 90 -10.10 -3.81 -0.72
C GLN A 90 -8.81 -3.62 -1.52
N TYR A 91 -8.02 -2.61 -1.18
CA TYR A 91 -6.75 -2.33 -1.82
C TYR A 91 -5.69 -3.39 -1.53
N LEU A 92 -5.64 -3.93 -0.30
CA LEU A 92 -4.83 -5.11 0.01
C LEU A 92 -5.19 -6.29 -0.89
N SER A 93 -6.49 -6.55 -1.07
CA SER A 93 -6.98 -7.64 -1.92
C SER A 93 -6.53 -7.47 -3.38
N ILE A 94 -6.70 -6.27 -3.94
CA ILE A 94 -6.30 -5.95 -5.32
C ILE A 94 -4.78 -6.13 -5.50
N MET A 95 -3.96 -5.61 -4.57
CA MET A 95 -2.51 -5.72 -4.68
C MET A 95 -2.03 -7.17 -4.59
N ILE A 96 -2.60 -7.97 -3.68
CA ILE A 96 -2.25 -9.39 -3.57
C ILE A 96 -2.60 -10.13 -4.86
N GLN A 97 -3.81 -9.90 -5.39
CA GLN A 97 -4.25 -10.54 -6.63
C GLN A 97 -3.41 -10.13 -7.84
N ASN A 98 -3.09 -8.84 -7.97
CA ASN A 98 -2.28 -8.32 -9.08
C ASN A 98 -0.84 -8.88 -9.07
N LEU A 99 -0.25 -9.04 -7.89
CA LEU A 99 1.13 -9.52 -7.74
C LEU A 99 1.27 -11.05 -7.87
N GLN A 100 0.15 -11.78 -7.85
CA GLN A 100 0.08 -13.24 -8.03
C GLN A 100 -0.33 -13.65 -9.46
N SER A 101 -0.61 -12.70 -10.36
CA SER A 101 -1.03 -13.00 -11.73
C SER A 101 0.04 -13.77 -12.52
N GLU A 102 -0.38 -14.70 -13.39
CA GLU A 102 0.51 -15.52 -14.24
C GLU A 102 1.42 -14.71 -15.17
N GLN A 103 1.08 -13.45 -15.45
CA GLN A 103 1.92 -12.53 -16.22
C GLN A 103 3.08 -11.94 -15.41
N ALA A 104 3.12 -12.16 -14.09
CA ALA A 104 4.20 -11.71 -13.24
C ALA A 104 5.45 -12.60 -13.43
N ILE A 105 6.62 -11.96 -13.49
CA ILE A 105 7.92 -12.64 -13.55
C ILE A 105 7.98 -13.73 -12.47
N CYS A 106 8.39 -14.97 -12.81
CA CYS A 106 8.43 -16.16 -11.95
C CYS A 106 8.93 -15.92 -10.50
N LYS A 107 9.82 -14.96 -10.29
CA LYS A 107 10.33 -14.59 -8.94
C LYS A 107 9.33 -13.82 -8.08
N ARG A 108 8.39 -13.06 -8.66
CA ARG A 108 7.45 -12.17 -7.95
C ARG A 108 6.52 -12.93 -7.01
N PRO A 109 5.83 -14.01 -7.42
CA PRO A 109 4.95 -14.76 -6.52
C PRO A 109 5.69 -15.32 -5.29
N CYS A 110 6.92 -15.82 -5.47
CA CYS A 110 7.75 -16.33 -4.38
C CYS A 110 8.20 -15.22 -3.41
N LEU A 111 8.63 -14.07 -3.94
CA LEU A 111 9.02 -12.92 -3.13
C LEU A 111 7.84 -12.37 -2.34
N MET A 112 6.67 -12.25 -2.97
CA MET A 112 5.45 -11.78 -2.32
C MET A 112 4.98 -12.74 -1.23
N SER A 113 5.03 -14.05 -1.46
CA SER A 113 4.70 -15.07 -0.46
C SER A 113 5.62 -14.97 0.77
N ARG A 114 6.93 -14.84 0.56
CA ARG A 114 7.90 -14.64 1.65
C ARG A 114 7.65 -13.34 2.41
N TYR A 115 7.36 -12.26 1.69
CA TYR A 115 7.07 -10.94 2.24
C TYR A 115 5.78 -10.93 3.09
N MET A 116 4.73 -11.60 2.63
CA MET A 116 3.49 -11.80 3.38
C MET A 116 3.70 -12.65 4.65
N CYS A 117 4.49 -13.72 4.54
CA CYS A 117 4.83 -14.57 5.68
C CYS A 117 5.56 -13.79 6.78
N PHE A 118 6.53 -12.95 6.40
CA PHE A 118 7.25 -12.08 7.33
C PHE A 118 6.28 -11.15 8.10
N HIS A 119 5.38 -10.45 7.41
CA HIS A 119 4.44 -9.54 8.05
C HIS A 119 3.37 -10.26 8.89
N SER A 120 2.94 -11.46 8.48
CA SER A 120 2.03 -12.30 9.26
C SER A 120 2.67 -12.73 10.59
N GLN A 121 3.94 -13.15 10.56
CA GLN A 121 4.69 -13.48 11.78
C GLN A 121 4.86 -12.27 12.70
N SER A 122 5.16 -11.09 12.15
CA SER A 122 5.24 -9.85 12.94
C SER A 122 3.91 -9.49 13.60
N CYS A 123 2.78 -9.63 12.90
CA CYS A 123 1.44 -9.42 13.46
C CYS A 123 1.10 -10.42 14.58
N THR A 124 1.45 -11.70 14.42
CA THR A 124 1.18 -12.73 15.45
C THR A 124 2.05 -12.58 16.70
N GLN A 125 3.27 -12.04 16.58
CA GLN A 125 4.14 -11.73 17.73
C GLN A 125 3.63 -10.50 18.50
N ASP A 126 3.18 -9.45 17.80
CA ASP A 126 2.61 -8.24 18.41
C ASP A 126 1.33 -8.56 19.19
N SER A 127 0.45 -9.40 18.63
CA SER A 127 -0.78 -9.83 19.32
C SER A 127 -0.52 -10.70 20.56
N ARG A 128 0.61 -11.41 20.65
CA ARG A 128 0.97 -12.20 21.85
C ARG A 128 1.54 -11.35 22.98
N ARG A 129 2.16 -10.19 22.70
CA ARG A 129 2.65 -9.27 23.74
C ARG A 129 1.55 -8.53 24.48
N VAL A 130 0.35 -8.41 23.91
CA VAL A 130 -0.79 -7.73 24.53
C VAL A 130 -1.56 -8.64 25.50
N VAL A 131 -1.27 -9.95 25.51
CA VAL A 131 -1.97 -10.96 26.34
C VAL A 131 -1.17 -11.32 27.62
N HIS A 132 -0.10 -10.58 27.93
CA HIS A 132 0.69 -10.76 29.14
C HIS A 132 0.84 -9.46 29.92
#